data_AF-G0TET1-F1
#
_entry.id   AF-G0TET1-F1
#
_cell.length_a   1.000
_cell.length_b   1.000
_cell.length_c   1.000
_cell.angle_alpha   90.00
_cell.angle_beta   90.00
_cell.angle_gamma   90.00
#
_symmetry.space_group_name_H-M   'P 1'
#
loop_
_entity.id
_entity.type
_entity.pdbx_description
1 polymer ?
#
loop_
_entity_poly.entity_id
_entity_poly.type
_entity_poly.pdbx_seq_one_letter_code
_entity_poly.pdbx_strand_id
1 'polypeptide(L)'
;MVLMPDPATVHMDPFFAQSTMVVFCDILDPISGEAYNRDPRGTAKKAEAYLKSSGIGDTVFVGPEPEFFVFDDVKYKADPYNTGFKLDSSELPSNDDTDYDTGNLGHRPRVKGGYFPVPPVDSCQDMRSEMLTVLAEMGVV
;
A
#
# COMPACT_ATOMS: atom_id res chain seq x y z
N MET A 1 10.74 -13.68 21.58
CA MET A 1 10.73 -13.73 20.11
C MET A 1 12.04 -13.18 19.62
N VAL A 2 12.64 -13.81 18.61
CA VAL A 2 13.84 -13.34 17.91
C VAL A 2 13.43 -12.96 16.50
N LEU A 3 13.88 -11.81 16.01
CA LEU A 3 13.74 -11.41 14.62
C LEU A 3 14.98 -11.87 13.87
N MET A 4 14.81 -12.78 12.92
CA MET A 4 15.89 -13.27 12.06
C MET A 4 15.86 -12.51 10.72
N PRO A 5 16.82 -11.62 10.43
CA PRO A 5 16.80 -10.83 9.21
C PRO A 5 16.98 -11.69 7.96
N ASP A 6 16.27 -11.32 6.88
CA ASP A 6 16.38 -11.95 5.57
C ASP A 6 17.07 -10.99 4.58
N PRO A 7 18.38 -11.19 4.29
CA PRO A 7 19.17 -10.27 3.46
C PRO A 7 18.65 -10.11 2.04
N ALA A 8 17.88 -11.07 1.52
CA ALA A 8 17.31 -11.01 0.17
C ALA A 8 16.21 -9.95 0.04
N THR A 9 15.74 -9.40 1.15
CA THR A 9 14.63 -8.43 1.19
C THR A 9 15.08 -6.99 1.41
N VAL A 10 16.39 -6.78 1.48
CA VAL A 10 17.00 -5.48 1.77
C VAL A 10 16.73 -4.47 0.66
N HIS A 11 16.29 -3.28 1.03
CA HIS A 11 16.18 -2.12 0.15
C HIS A 11 16.35 -0.82 0.96
N MET A 12 16.72 0.28 0.29
CA MET A 12 16.83 1.59 0.93
C MET A 12 15.45 2.25 1.01
N ASP A 13 15.16 2.90 2.13
CA ASP A 13 13.96 3.71 2.27
C ASP A 13 14.16 5.07 1.56
N PRO A 14 13.27 5.48 0.64
CA PRO A 14 13.42 6.71 -0.14
C PRO A 14 12.88 7.96 0.59
N PHE A 15 12.24 7.81 1.75
CA PHE A 15 11.51 8.88 2.42
C PHE A 15 12.23 9.40 3.67
N PHE A 16 12.98 8.56 4.38
CA PHE A 16 13.70 8.99 5.57
C PHE A 16 14.82 9.97 5.25
N ALA A 17 14.87 11.07 6.02
CA ALA A 17 15.90 12.10 5.87
C ALA A 17 17.33 11.59 6.14
N GLN A 18 17.47 10.55 6.98
CA GLN A 18 18.73 9.84 7.20
C GLN A 18 18.68 8.52 6.44
N SER A 19 19.80 8.15 5.80
CA SER A 19 19.91 6.90 5.06
C SER A 19 19.49 5.72 5.94
N THR A 20 18.38 5.08 5.56
CA THR A 20 17.74 4.02 6.32
C THR A 20 17.53 2.83 5.40
N MET A 21 17.82 1.63 5.90
CA MET A 21 17.69 0.38 5.17
C MET A 21 16.56 -0.44 5.78
N VAL A 22 15.64 -0.90 4.94
CA VAL A 22 14.53 -1.78 5.32
C VAL A 22 14.97 -3.23 5.14
N VAL A 23 14.66 -4.08 6.12
CA VAL A 23 14.90 -5.53 6.07
C VAL A 23 13.71 -6.26 6.69
N PHE A 24 13.20 -7.27 5.99
CA PHE A 24 12.18 -8.15 6.55
C PHE A 24 12.84 -9.23 7.41
N CYS A 25 12.11 -9.66 8.44
CA CYS A 25 12.56 -10.70 9.36
C CYS A 25 11.53 -11.81 9.46
N ASP A 26 12.00 -13.04 9.70
CA ASP A 26 11.15 -14.11 10.21
C ASP A 26 11.14 -14.07 11.75
N ILE A 27 10.06 -14.55 12.36
CA ILE A 27 9.93 -14.62 13.82
C ILE A 27 10.27 -16.02 14.32
N LEU A 28 11.21 -16.10 15.28
CA LEU A 28 11.63 -17.35 15.92
C LEU A 28 11.31 -17.35 17.43
N ASP A 29 11.08 -18.54 17.99
CA ASP A 29 11.06 -18.77 19.42
C ASP A 29 12.47 -18.55 20.02
N PRO A 30 12.64 -17.77 21.09
CA PRO A 30 13.94 -17.42 21.62
C PRO A 30 14.65 -18.58 22.36
N ILE A 31 13.91 -19.61 22.77
CA ILE A 31 14.44 -20.75 23.53
C ILE A 31 14.76 -21.90 22.56
N SER A 32 13.80 -22.32 21.75
CA SER A 32 13.98 -23.45 20.83
C SER A 32 14.64 -23.06 19.51
N GLY A 33 14.57 -21.78 19.12
CA GLY A 33 15.00 -21.31 17.80
C GLY A 33 14.04 -21.70 16.67
N GLU A 34 12.92 -22.34 16.97
CA GLU A 34 11.95 -22.79 15.97
C GLU A 34 11.13 -21.64 15.39
N ALA A 35 10.66 -21.81 14.16
CA ALA A 35 9.83 -20.83 13.48
C ALA A 35 8.48 -20.63 14.20
N TYR A 36 8.16 -19.37 14.48
CA TYR A 36 6.93 -19.01 15.16
C TYR A 36 5.70 -19.28 14.28
N ASN A 37 4.71 -20.01 14.79
CA ASN A 37 3.57 -20.47 14.00
C ASN A 37 2.55 -19.38 13.65
N ARG A 38 2.64 -18.19 14.24
CA ARG A 38 1.77 -17.04 13.91
C ARG A 38 2.46 -15.97 13.08
N ASP A 39 3.66 -16.26 12.58
CA ASP A 39 4.32 -15.43 11.58
C ASP A 39 3.67 -15.68 10.19
N PRO A 40 3.04 -14.67 9.57
CA PRO A 40 2.47 -14.81 8.23
C PRO A 40 3.53 -15.13 7.17
N ARG A 41 4.75 -14.57 7.27
CA ARG A 41 5.85 -14.85 6.33
C ARG A 41 6.32 -16.29 6.48
N GLY A 42 6.44 -16.77 7.71
CA GLY A 42 6.70 -18.17 8.02
C GLY A 42 5.63 -19.12 7.43
N THR A 43 4.37 -18.71 7.45
CA THR A 43 3.27 -19.45 6.81
C THR A 43 3.43 -19.51 5.29
N ALA A 44 3.78 -18.40 4.64
CA ALA A 44 4.03 -18.37 3.18
C ALA A 44 5.20 -19.28 2.77
N LYS A 45 6.34 -19.22 3.48
CA LYS A 45 7.49 -20.09 3.26
C LYS A 45 7.14 -21.59 3.40
N LYS A 46 6.30 -21.94 4.38
CA LYS A 46 5.79 -23.31 4.57
C LYS A 46 4.88 -23.74 3.41
N ALA A 47 4.06 -22.84 2.86
CA ALA A 47 3.22 -23.15 1.71
C ALA A 47 4.05 -23.45 0.45
N GLU A 48 5.09 -22.66 0.18
CA GLU A 48 6.03 -22.94 -0.92
C GLU A 48 6.78 -24.26 -0.74
N ALA A 49 7.25 -24.54 0.49
CA ALA A 49 7.92 -25.80 0.81
C ALA A 49 6.98 -27.01 0.67
N TYR A 50 5.69 -26.84 1.02
CA TYR A 50 4.67 -27.87 0.86
C TYR A 50 4.37 -28.16 -0.61
N LEU A 51 4.26 -27.13 -1.47
CA LEU A 51 4.10 -27.35 -2.91
C LEU A 51 5.25 -28.20 -3.46
N LYS A 52 6.50 -27.82 -3.15
CA LYS A 52 7.70 -28.56 -3.58
C LYS A 52 7.68 -30.00 -3.08
N SER A 53 7.32 -30.24 -1.82
CA SER A 53 7.29 -31.59 -1.23
C SER A 53 6.16 -32.46 -1.76
N SER A 54 5.06 -31.86 -2.23
CA SER A 54 3.96 -32.57 -2.88
C SER A 54 4.32 -33.14 -4.26
N GLY A 55 5.37 -32.62 -4.91
CA GLY A 55 5.78 -33.00 -6.27
C GLY A 55 4.87 -32.48 -7.38
N ILE A 56 3.85 -31.67 -7.07
CA ILE A 56 2.90 -31.11 -8.04
C ILE A 56 3.53 -29.94 -8.83
N GLY A 57 4.43 -29.19 -8.20
CA GLY A 57 5.11 -28.05 -8.80
C GLY A 57 6.31 -27.62 -7.97
N ASP A 58 7.09 -26.69 -8.51
CA ASP A 58 8.31 -26.18 -7.88
C ASP A 58 8.15 -24.74 -7.38
N THR A 59 7.38 -23.91 -8.09
CA THR A 59 7.28 -22.46 -7.85
C THR A 59 5.84 -21.98 -8.03
N VAL A 60 5.38 -21.08 -7.16
CA VAL A 60 4.13 -20.33 -7.33
C VAL A 60 4.48 -18.89 -7.69
N PHE A 61 3.87 -18.37 -8.75
CA PHE A 61 3.94 -16.94 -9.09
C PHE A 61 2.63 -16.25 -8.69
N VAL A 62 2.72 -15.10 -8.02
CA VAL A 62 1.58 -14.30 -7.58
C VAL A 62 1.76 -12.88 -8.09
N GLY A 63 0.78 -12.36 -8.85
CA GLY A 63 0.74 -10.98 -9.34
C GLY A 63 -0.43 -10.22 -8.71
N PRO A 64 -0.23 -9.53 -7.58
CA PRO A 64 -1.29 -8.76 -6.94
C PRO A 64 -1.51 -7.40 -7.63
N GLU A 65 -2.76 -6.98 -7.75
CA GLU A 65 -3.15 -5.65 -8.27
C GLU A 65 -3.92 -4.88 -7.18
N PRO A 66 -3.21 -4.28 -6.19
CA PRO A 66 -3.86 -3.55 -5.12
C PRO A 66 -4.40 -2.20 -5.62
N GLU A 67 -5.72 -2.07 -5.74
CA GLU A 67 -6.38 -0.78 -5.92
C GLU A 67 -6.26 0.07 -4.64
N PHE A 68 -6.18 1.39 -4.80
CA PHE A 68 -6.11 2.33 -3.68
C PHE A 68 -6.83 3.65 -4.01
N PHE A 69 -7.05 4.46 -2.97
CA PHE A 69 -7.62 5.80 -3.07
C PHE A 69 -6.64 6.83 -2.51
N VAL A 70 -6.63 8.02 -3.10
CA VAL A 70 -5.92 9.19 -2.58
C VAL A 70 -6.99 10.18 -2.11
N PHE A 71 -6.88 10.63 -0.87
CA PHE A 71 -7.79 11.60 -0.25
C PHE A 71 -7.00 12.78 0.31
N ASP A 72 -7.65 13.94 0.37
CA ASP A 72 -7.07 15.17 0.92
C ASP A 72 -7.32 15.30 2.43
N ASP A 73 -8.44 14.74 2.93
CA ASP A 73 -8.80 14.79 4.35
C ASP A 73 -9.57 13.53 4.79
N VAL A 74 -9.33 13.12 6.04
CA VAL A 74 -10.01 11.98 6.67
C VAL A 74 -10.35 12.37 8.11
N LYS A 75 -11.65 12.44 8.42
CA LYS A 75 -12.18 12.72 9.76
C LYS A 75 -13.03 11.55 10.21
N TYR A 76 -12.83 11.05 11.44
CA TYR A 76 -13.66 9.99 12.00
C TYR A 76 -13.88 10.17 13.50
N LYS A 77 -14.98 9.61 14.00
CA LYS A 77 -15.33 9.57 15.42
C LYS A 77 -16.05 8.26 15.73
N ALA A 78 -15.82 7.72 16.92
CA ALA A 78 -16.50 6.53 17.42
C ALA A 78 -16.73 6.67 18.94
N ASP A 79 -17.67 7.52 19.32
CA ASP A 79 -18.18 7.61 20.69
C ASP A 79 -19.70 7.41 20.72
N PRO A 80 -20.32 7.11 21.89
CA PRO A 80 -21.74 6.79 21.98
C PRO A 80 -22.71 7.85 21.44
N TYR A 81 -22.26 9.09 21.27
CA TYR A 81 -23.10 10.22 20.85
C TYR A 81 -22.66 10.84 19.51
N ASN A 82 -21.49 10.45 19.00
CA ASN A 82 -20.93 10.88 17.73
C ASN A 82 -20.11 9.73 17.11
N THR A 83 -20.69 9.06 16.13
CA THR A 83 -20.05 7.98 15.39
C THR A 83 -20.21 8.22 13.90
N GLY A 84 -19.10 8.20 13.18
CA GLY A 84 -19.10 8.38 11.73
C GLY A 84 -17.71 8.66 11.19
N PHE A 85 -17.64 8.80 9.86
CA PHE A 85 -16.45 9.25 9.16
C PHE A 85 -16.84 10.17 8.01
N LYS A 86 -15.91 11.02 7.60
CA LYS A 86 -15.97 11.87 6.43
C LYS A 86 -14.62 11.79 5.73
N LEU A 87 -14.65 11.41 4.47
CA LEU A 87 -13.51 11.49 3.57
C LEU A 87 -13.72 12.72 2.69
N ASP A 88 -12.64 13.38 2.32
CA ASP A 88 -12.68 14.49 1.38
C ASP A 88 -11.58 14.36 0.34
N SER A 89 -11.89 14.81 -0.87
CA SER A 89 -10.93 15.00 -1.94
C SER A 89 -11.48 16.05 -2.88
N SER A 90 -10.60 16.91 -3.37
CA SER A 90 -10.89 17.90 -4.39
C SER A 90 -11.55 17.32 -5.65
N GLU A 91 -11.38 16.04 -5.95
CA GLU A 91 -12.08 15.34 -7.05
C GLU A 91 -13.50 14.88 -6.73
N LEU A 92 -13.94 14.90 -5.46
CA LEU A 92 -15.27 14.42 -5.09
C LEU A 92 -16.38 15.39 -5.55
N PRO A 93 -17.52 14.87 -6.06
CA PRO A 93 -18.67 15.71 -6.42
C PRO A 93 -19.25 16.54 -5.26
N SER A 94 -18.96 16.16 -4.01
CA SER A 94 -19.34 16.96 -2.83
C SER A 94 -18.67 18.33 -2.78
N ASN A 95 -17.66 18.58 -3.63
CA ASN A 95 -16.92 19.83 -3.70
C ASN A 95 -17.24 20.66 -4.96
N ASP A 96 -18.32 20.32 -5.67
CA ASP A 96 -18.76 21.03 -6.87
C ASP A 96 -19.05 22.52 -6.62
N ASP A 97 -19.53 22.88 -5.43
CA ASP A 97 -19.89 24.23 -5.00
C ASP A 97 -18.93 24.84 -3.96
N THR A 98 -17.79 24.19 -3.71
CA THR A 98 -16.82 24.66 -2.71
C THR A 98 -16.09 25.91 -3.16
N ASP A 99 -16.01 26.91 -2.28
CA ASP A 99 -15.20 28.11 -2.46
C ASP A 99 -13.73 27.81 -2.15
N TYR A 100 -12.87 27.95 -3.15
CA TYR A 100 -11.41 27.86 -3.02
C TYR A 100 -10.78 29.23 -3.24
N ASP A 101 -9.67 29.53 -2.54
CA ASP A 101 -8.94 30.79 -2.69
C ASP A 101 -8.48 31.07 -4.12
N THR A 102 -8.19 30.01 -4.89
CA THR A 102 -7.79 30.06 -6.30
C THR A 102 -8.96 29.92 -7.28
N GLY A 103 -10.20 29.76 -6.77
CA GLY A 103 -11.39 29.45 -7.55
C GLY A 103 -11.63 27.95 -7.77
N ASN A 104 -12.88 27.58 -8.04
CA ASN A 104 -13.28 26.19 -8.28
C ASN A 104 -13.18 25.85 -9.77
N LEU A 105 -12.26 24.95 -10.15
CA LEU A 105 -11.98 24.62 -11.55
C LEU A 105 -13.04 23.71 -12.21
N GLY A 106 -13.87 23.02 -11.41
CA GLY A 106 -14.99 22.21 -11.91
C GLY A 106 -14.65 20.92 -12.67
N HIS A 107 -13.38 20.65 -12.96
CA HIS A 107 -12.93 19.46 -13.69
C HIS A 107 -12.85 18.23 -12.76
N ARG A 108 -14.00 17.60 -12.49
CA ARG A 108 -14.09 16.43 -11.60
C ARG A 108 -14.64 15.19 -12.31
N PRO A 109 -14.15 13.99 -11.97
CA PRO A 109 -14.80 12.76 -12.41
C PRO A 109 -16.18 12.64 -11.75
N ARG A 110 -17.16 12.11 -12.51
CA ARG A 110 -18.46 11.75 -11.92
C ARG A 110 -18.32 10.49 -11.06
N VAL A 111 -19.34 10.18 -10.27
CA VAL A 111 -19.45 8.89 -9.58
C VAL A 111 -19.28 7.76 -10.60
N LYS A 112 -18.30 6.87 -10.35
CA LYS A 112 -17.87 5.80 -11.27
C LYS A 112 -17.33 6.28 -12.64
N GLY A 113 -16.91 7.54 -12.73
CA GLY A 113 -16.39 8.18 -13.94
C GLY A 113 -14.86 8.34 -13.99
N GLY A 114 -14.13 7.90 -12.96
CA GLY A 114 -12.67 8.04 -12.88
C GLY A 114 -11.87 7.01 -13.69
N TYR A 115 -12.52 6.18 -14.50
CA TYR A 115 -11.83 5.16 -15.30
C TYR A 115 -11.21 5.78 -16.56
N PHE A 116 -9.97 6.24 -16.39
CA PHE A 116 -9.07 6.78 -17.42
C PHE A 116 -9.52 8.05 -18.17
N PRO A 117 -10.11 9.08 -17.51
CA PRO A 117 -10.10 10.42 -18.10
C PRO A 117 -8.67 10.98 -18.13
N VAL A 118 -8.42 11.96 -18.99
CA VAL A 118 -7.13 12.68 -19.04
C VAL A 118 -7.17 13.94 -18.18
N PRO A 119 -6.00 14.51 -17.81
CA PRO A 119 -5.95 15.83 -17.19
C PRO A 119 -6.71 16.90 -18.01
N PRO A 120 -7.39 17.86 -17.37
CA PRO A 120 -7.36 18.17 -15.94
C PRO A 120 -8.37 17.40 -15.07
N VAL A 121 -9.16 16.46 -15.64
CA VAL A 121 -10.13 15.67 -14.84
C VAL A 121 -9.42 14.64 -13.97
N ASP A 122 -8.32 14.08 -14.47
CA ASP A 122 -7.39 13.27 -13.68
C ASP A 122 -6.35 14.18 -13.03
N SER A 123 -6.49 14.43 -11.72
CA SER A 123 -5.58 15.31 -10.97
C SER A 123 -4.32 14.60 -10.46
N CYS A 124 -4.30 13.27 -10.51
CA CYS A 124 -3.26 12.44 -9.88
C CYS A 124 -2.24 11.86 -10.88
N GLN A 125 -2.25 12.30 -12.15
CA GLN A 125 -1.34 11.79 -13.18
C GLN A 125 0.15 11.88 -12.77
N ASP A 126 0.58 13.04 -12.30
CA ASP A 126 1.98 13.26 -11.91
C ASP A 126 2.33 12.47 -10.65
N MET A 127 1.45 12.49 -9.64
CA MET A 127 1.62 11.71 -8.41
C MET A 127 1.76 10.22 -8.69
N ARG A 128 0.93 9.63 -9.56
CA ARG A 128 1.04 8.21 -9.93
C ARG A 128 2.34 7.93 -10.67
N SER A 129 2.81 8.87 -11.49
CA SER A 129 4.10 8.74 -12.18
C SER A 129 5.29 8.75 -11.20
N GLU A 130 5.22 9.58 -10.17
CA GLU A 130 6.19 9.57 -9.06
C GLU A 130 6.13 8.27 -8.26
N MET A 131 4.93 7.77 -7.92
CA MET A 131 4.78 6.48 -7.25
C MET A 131 5.45 5.34 -8.03
N LEU A 132 5.27 5.28 -9.35
CA LEU A 132 5.94 4.29 -10.20
C LEU A 132 7.47 4.42 -10.17
N THR A 133 7.97 5.65 -10.18
CA THR A 133 9.42 5.93 -10.11
C THR A 133 10.00 5.39 -8.79
N VAL A 134 9.36 5.72 -7.67
CA VAL A 134 9.80 5.28 -6.34
C VAL A 134 9.68 3.77 -6.17
N LEU A 135 8.61 3.15 -6.67
CA LEU A 135 8.46 1.69 -6.66
C LEU A 135 9.59 0.99 -7.43
N ALA A 136 9.96 1.52 -8.60
CA ALA A 136 11.08 1.01 -9.38
C ALA A 136 12.43 1.16 -8.63
N GLU A 137 12.66 2.29 -7.96
CA GLU A 137 13.86 2.52 -7.13
C GLU A 137 13.95 1.52 -5.95
N MET A 138 12.80 1.12 -5.39
CA MET A 138 12.71 0.10 -4.35
C MET A 138 12.82 -1.34 -4.88
N GLY A 139 12.94 -1.53 -6.19
CA GLY A 139 13.13 -2.84 -6.83
C GLY A 139 11.85 -3.60 -7.14
N VAL A 140 10.69 -2.93 -7.16
CA VAL A 140 9.43 -3.51 -7.65
C VAL A 140 9.48 -3.56 -9.18
N VAL A 141 9.20 -4.73 -9.76
CA VAL A 141 9.22 -5.02 -11.20
C VAL A 141 7.82 -5.33 -11.71
#